data_AF-E2CC45-F1
#
_entry.id   AF-E2CC45-F1
#
_cell.length_a   1.000
_cell.length_b   1.000
_cell.length_c   1.000
_cell.angle_alpha   90.00
_cell.angle_beta   90.00
_cell.angle_gamma   90.00
#
_symmetry.space_group_name_H-M   'P 1'
#
loop_
_entity.id
_entity.type
_entity.pdbx_description
1 polymer ?
#
loop_
_entity_poly.entity_id
_entity_poly.type
_entity_poly.pdbx_seq_one_letter_code
_entity_poly.pdbx_strand_id
1 'polypeptide(L)'
;MNHKKLFRIYREEGLAMRRRRSRKRALGTRRPILVPDKVNRRWSLDFVSDALSDGLRFRVLCVVDDCTREALATIVDRSLSGARTRHRDQATQQAGNDCL
;
A
#
# COMPACT_ATOMS: atom_id res chain seq x y z
N MET A 1 35.39 7.72 -21.19
CA MET A 1 34.32 7.14 -22.06
C MET A 1 33.37 8.25 -22.50
N ASN A 2 33.18 8.48 -23.80
CA ASN A 2 32.36 9.59 -24.30
C ASN A 2 30.90 9.16 -24.51
N HIS A 3 30.07 9.38 -23.49
CA HIS A 3 28.67 8.96 -23.43
C HIS A 3 27.79 9.55 -24.56
N LYS A 4 28.13 10.74 -25.08
CA LYS A 4 27.36 11.40 -26.15
C LYS A 4 27.50 10.68 -27.49
N LYS A 5 28.72 10.27 -27.85
CA LYS A 5 29.00 9.53 -29.09
C LYS A 5 28.36 8.14 -29.06
N LEU A 6 28.46 7.46 -27.92
CA LEU A 6 27.86 6.14 -27.71
C LEU A 6 26.34 6.17 -27.86
N PHE A 7 25.68 7.15 -27.23
CA PHE A 7 24.22 7.30 -27.29
C PHE A 7 23.73 7.62 -28.71
N ARG A 8 24.50 8.39 -29.48
CA ARG A 8 24.18 8.72 -30.88
C ARG A 8 24.21 7.46 -31.76
N ILE A 9 25.27 6.66 -31.65
CA ILE A 9 25.41 5.39 -32.39
C ILE A 9 24.28 4.43 -32.00
N TYR A 10 23.97 4.26 -30.72
CA TYR A 10 22.86 3.41 -30.27
C TYR A 10 21.50 3.82 -30.85
N ARG A 11 21.29 5.13 -31.07
CA ARG A 11 20.05 5.66 -31.64
C ARG A 11 20.00 5.51 -33.16
N GLU A 12 21.12 5.74 -33.84
CA GLU A 12 21.27 5.59 -35.30
C GLU A 12 21.13 4.13 -35.73
N GLU A 13 21.71 3.20 -34.97
CA GLU A 13 21.67 1.76 -35.22
C GLU A 13 20.36 1.10 -34.74
N GLY A 14 19.40 1.87 -34.22
CA GLY A 14 18.13 1.32 -33.71
C GLY A 14 18.26 0.40 -32.50
N LEU A 15 19.42 0.37 -31.84
CA LEU A 15 19.74 -0.48 -30.69
C LEU A 15 19.12 0.02 -29.37
N ALA A 16 18.32 1.08 -29.43
CA ALA A 16 17.60 1.60 -28.28
C ALA A 16 16.60 0.56 -27.76
N MET A 17 16.89 -0.03 -26.60
CA MET A 17 16.02 -1.00 -25.97
C MET A 17 14.65 -0.37 -25.66
N ARG A 18 13.58 -0.90 -26.25
CA ARG A 18 12.21 -0.43 -25.98
C ARG A 18 11.88 -0.67 -24.50
N ARG A 19 11.86 0.39 -23.70
CA ARG A 19 11.37 0.31 -22.31
C ARG A 19 9.91 -0.14 -22.32
N ARG A 20 9.64 -1.30 -21.74
CA ARG A 20 8.29 -1.83 -21.60
C ARG A 20 7.50 -0.87 -20.71
N ARG A 21 6.49 -0.20 -21.27
CA ARG A 21 5.59 0.64 -20.45
C ARG A 21 4.89 -0.27 -19.43
N SER A 22 4.86 0.16 -18.18
CA SER A 22 4.12 -0.56 -17.14
C SER A 22 2.67 -0.72 -17.57
N ARG A 23 2.15 -1.94 -17.47
CA ARG A 23 0.76 -2.25 -17.81
C ARG A 23 -0.12 -1.53 -16.80
N LYS A 24 -0.89 -0.54 -17.25
CA LYS A 24 -1.92 0.08 -16.41
C LYS A 24 -2.95 -1.00 -16.07
N ARG A 25 -3.25 -1.21 -14.78
CA ARG A 25 -4.37 -2.07 -14.37
C ARG A 25 -5.65 -1.43 -14.89
N ALA A 26 -6.58 -2.23 -15.42
CA ALA A 26 -7.88 -1.73 -15.82
C ALA A 26 -8.55 -1.09 -14.61
N LEU A 27 -8.72 0.24 -14.66
CA LEU A 27 -9.60 0.97 -13.77
C LEU A 27 -11.02 0.63 -14.24
N GLY A 28 -11.55 -0.53 -13.83
CA GLY A 28 -12.99 -0.77 -13.98
C GLY A 28 -13.78 0.38 -13.34
N THR A 29 -15.06 0.51 -13.65
CA THR A 29 -15.96 1.53 -13.08
C THR A 29 -15.95 1.44 -11.55
N ARG A 30 -15.01 2.14 -10.89
CA ARG A 30 -14.93 2.20 -9.44
C ARG A 30 -16.14 2.99 -8.98
N ARG A 31 -17.06 2.30 -8.29
CA ARG A 31 -18.11 2.99 -7.54
C ARG A 31 -17.43 3.93 -6.53
N PRO A 32 -17.95 5.16 -6.34
CA PRO A 32 -17.42 6.04 -5.31
C PRO A 32 -17.53 5.35 -3.95
N ILE A 33 -16.48 5.46 -3.14
CA ILE A 33 -16.48 4.93 -1.78
C ILE A 33 -17.39 5.83 -0.96
N LEU A 34 -18.51 5.29 -0.50
CA LEU A 34 -19.42 5.98 0.43
C LEU A 34 -18.71 6.12 1.77
N VAL A 35 -18.57 7.37 2.22
CA VAL A 35 -18.08 7.71 3.57
C VAL A 35 -19.23 7.48 4.55
N PRO A 36 -19.01 6.77 5.67
CA PRO A 36 -20.05 6.58 6.69
C PRO A 36 -20.39 7.90 7.40
N ASP A 37 -21.64 8.06 7.83
CA ASP A 37 -22.13 9.27 8.52
C ASP A 37 -21.72 9.37 10.00
N LYS A 38 -21.17 8.29 10.57
CA LYS A 38 -20.77 8.22 11.99
C LYS A 38 -19.41 7.54 12.13
N VAL A 39 -18.66 8.01 13.11
CA VAL A 39 -17.41 7.40 13.60
C VAL A 39 -17.67 5.95 14.03
N ASN A 40 -16.69 5.08 13.87
CA ASN A 40 -16.73 3.68 14.28
C ASN A 40 -17.81 2.83 13.58
N ARG A 41 -18.33 3.28 12.42
CA ARG A 41 -19.24 2.48 11.60
C ARG A 41 -18.57 1.66 10.53
N ARG A 42 -17.43 2.13 10.03
CA ARG A 42 -16.71 1.48 8.94
C ARG A 42 -15.24 1.84 9.04
N TRP A 43 -14.40 0.81 8.99
CA TRP A 43 -12.96 0.94 9.01
C TRP A 43 -12.37 0.35 7.74
N SER A 44 -11.31 0.99 7.27
CA SER A 44 -10.48 0.48 6.18
C SER A 44 -9.20 -0.10 6.76
N LEU A 45 -8.83 -1.29 6.26
CA LEU A 45 -7.56 -1.93 6.56
C LEU A 45 -6.67 -1.87 5.32
N ASP A 46 -5.44 -1.38 5.50
CA ASP A 46 -4.42 -1.37 4.44
C ASP A 46 -3.08 -1.96 4.91
N PHE A 47 -2.29 -2.44 3.96
CA PHE A 47 -0.96 -2.99 4.23
C PHE A 47 0.11 -2.23 3.47
N VAL A 48 1.03 -1.61 4.20
CA VAL A 48 2.25 -1.02 3.65
C VAL A 48 3.37 -2.04 3.79
N SER A 49 4.17 -2.25 2.73
CA SER A 49 5.36 -3.09 2.79
C SER A 49 6.59 -2.24 2.58
N ASP A 50 7.61 -2.46 3.41
CA ASP A 50 8.88 -1.74 3.32
C ASP A 50 10.05 -2.69 3.67
N ALA A 51 11.28 -2.23 3.47
CA ALA A 51 12.50 -2.96 3.75
C ALA A 51 13.54 -2.05 4.43
N LEU A 52 14.22 -2.58 5.44
CA LEU A 52 15.36 -1.92 6.07
C LEU A 52 16.57 -1.96 5.12
N SER A 53 17.59 -1.15 5.41
CA SER A 53 18.83 -1.06 4.63
C SER A 53 19.61 -2.39 4.57
N ASP A 54 19.38 -3.28 5.52
CA ASP A 54 19.94 -4.63 5.60
C ASP A 54 19.13 -5.68 4.81
N GLY A 55 18.06 -5.26 4.12
CA GLY A 55 17.20 -6.12 3.30
C GLY A 55 16.10 -6.84 4.09
N LEU A 56 15.99 -6.63 5.40
CA LEU A 56 14.90 -7.18 6.19
C LEU A 56 13.58 -6.50 5.84
N ARG A 57 12.63 -7.30 5.36
CA ARG A 57 11.30 -6.83 4.95
C ARG A 57 10.34 -6.85 6.14
N PHE A 58 9.52 -5.82 6.23
CA PHE A 58 8.41 -5.77 7.17
C PHE A 58 7.14 -5.26 6.49
N ARG A 59 6.02 -5.47 7.19
CA ARG A 59 4.71 -5.04 6.76
C ARG A 59 4.05 -4.30 7.91
N VAL A 60 3.35 -3.23 7.56
CA VAL A 60 2.57 -2.42 8.48
C VAL A 60 1.11 -2.61 8.11
N LEU A 61 0.30 -3.07 9.06
CA LEU A 61 -1.15 -3.03 8.97
C LEU A 61 -1.62 -1.69 9.54
N CYS A 62 -2.33 -0.94 8.73
CA CYS A 62 -2.97 0.32 9.12
C CYS A 62 -4.48 0.10 9.18
N VAL A 63 -5.08 0.37 10.33
CA VAL A 63 -6.54 0.41 10.51
C VAL A 63 -6.94 1.86 10.64
N VAL A 64 -7.81 2.33 9.74
CA VAL A 64 -8.22 3.74 9.66
C VAL A 64 -9.74 3.84 9.72
N ASP A 65 -10.25 4.80 10.47
CA ASP A 65 -11.67 5.12 10.48
C ASP A 65 -12.07 5.88 9.20
N ASP A 66 -13.09 5.39 8.49
CA ASP A 66 -13.46 5.99 7.21
C ASP A 66 -14.16 7.36 7.37
N CYS A 67 -14.73 7.65 8.55
CA CYS A 67 -15.40 8.92 8.86
C CYS A 67 -14.39 10.01 9.24
N THR A 68 -13.50 9.73 10.19
CA THR A 68 -12.54 10.72 10.73
C THR A 68 -11.19 10.71 10.01
N ARG A 69 -10.87 9.63 9.29
CA ARG A 69 -9.54 9.32 8.74
C ARG A 69 -8.45 9.21 9.80
N GLU A 70 -8.82 8.95 11.04
CA GLU A 70 -7.88 8.71 12.12
C GLU A 70 -7.36 7.27 12.09
N ALA A 71 -6.09 7.10 12.45
CA ALA A 71 -5.46 5.79 12.53
C ALA A 71 -5.78 5.15 13.88
N LEU A 72 -6.70 4.17 13.87
CA LEU A 72 -7.12 3.42 15.06
C LEU A 72 -6.04 2.46 15.54
N ALA A 73 -5.32 1.84 14.62
CA ALA A 73 -4.23 0.95 14.95
C ALA A 73 -3.16 0.93 13.84
N THR A 74 -1.90 0.93 14.26
CA THR A 74 -0.75 0.71 13.38
C THR A 74 0.07 -0.44 13.94
N ILE A 75 0.10 -1.55 13.21
CA ILE A 75 0.76 -2.78 13.65
C ILE A 75 1.89 -3.09 12.68
N VAL A 76 3.11 -3.16 13.21
CA VAL A 76 4.29 -3.53 12.44
C VAL A 76 4.65 -4.98 12.74
N ASP A 77 4.79 -5.80 11.70
CA ASP A 77 5.26 -7.19 11.84
C ASP A 77 6.05 -7.62 10.59
N ARG A 78 6.93 -8.60 10.76
CA ARG A 78 7.70 -9.21 9.65
C ARG A 78 6.81 -10.13 8.82
N SER A 79 5.81 -10.75 9.45
CA SER A 79 4.79 -11.52 8.76
C SER A 79 3.40 -11.25 9.36
N LEU A 80 2.49 -10.81 8.50
CA LEU A 80 1.08 -10.60 8.83
C LEU A 80 0.25 -11.68 8.15
N SER A 81 0.25 -12.88 8.74
CA SER A 81 -0.62 -13.97 8.28
C SER A 81 -2.08 -13.65 8.61
N GLY A 82 -3.03 -14.20 7.84
CA GLY A 82 -4.46 -13.90 8.03
C GLY A 82 -4.98 -14.18 9.45
N ALA A 83 -4.45 -15.22 10.12
CA ALA A 83 -4.79 -15.53 11.51
C ALA A 83 -4.31 -14.42 12.48
N ARG A 84 -3.08 -13.90 12.29
CA ARG A 84 -2.52 -12.82 13.12
C ARG A 84 -3.24 -11.50 12.87
N THR A 85 -3.61 -11.22 11.62
CA THR A 85 -4.40 -10.03 11.28
C THR A 85 -5.77 -10.07 11.95
N ARG A 86 -6.49 -11.22 11.90
CA ARG A 86 -7.81 -11.36 12.53
C ARG A 86 -7.78 -11.14 14.04
N HIS A 87 -6.82 -11.72 14.73
CA HIS A 87 -6.69 -11.55 16.18
C HIS A 87 -6.43 -10.08 16.55
N ARG A 88 -5.63 -9.37 15.75
CA ARG A 88 -5.32 -7.97 16.02
C ARG A 88 -6.45 -7.02 15.64
N ASP A 89 -7.17 -7.31 14.55
CA ASP A 89 -8.39 -6.60 14.16
C ASP A 89 -9.49 -6.72 15.24
N GLN A 90 -9.69 -7.91 15.82
CA GLN A 90 -10.61 -8.10 16.95
C GLN A 90 -10.26 -7.25 18.17
N ALA A 91 -8.96 -7.09 18.47
CA ALA A 91 -8.51 -6.23 19.56
C ALA A 91 -8.77 -4.73 19.26
N THR A 92 -8.61 -4.31 18.00
CA THR A 92 -8.96 -2.95 17.56
C THR A 92 -10.48 -2.72 17.58
N GLN A 93 -11.28 -3.74 17.25
CA GLN A 93 -12.75 -3.71 17.36
C GLN A 93 -13.23 -3.49 18.78
N GLN A 94 -12.62 -4.17 19.74
CA GLN A 94 -12.96 -4.00 21.15
C GLN A 94 -12.60 -2.57 21.61
N ALA A 95 -11.37 -2.11 21.34
CA ALA A 95 -10.91 -0.80 21.76
C ALA A 95 -11.69 0.37 21.13
N GLY A 96 -12.09 0.27 19.87
CA GLY A 96 -12.89 1.31 19.19
C GLY A 96 -14.33 1.42 19.71
N ASN A 97 -14.90 0.31 20.21
CA ASN A 97 -16.23 0.31 20.82
C ASN A 97 -16.21 0.80 22.28
N ASP A 98 -15.09 0.61 22.98
CA ASP A 98 -14.92 1.00 24.37
C ASP A 98 -14.61 2.51 24.55
N CYS A 99 -14.31 3.24 23.47
CA CYS A 99 -14.08 4.69 23.48
C CYS A 99 -15.36 5.55 23.32
N LEU A 100 -16.55 5.00 23.61
CA LEU A 100 -17.83 5.72 23.68
C LEU A 100 -18.36 5.81 25.11
#